data_AF-A0A365QYF6-F1
#
_entry.id   AF-A0A365QYF6-F1
#
_cell.length_a   1.000
_cell.length_b   1.000
_cell.length_c   1.000
_cell.angle_alpha   90.00
_cell.angle_beta   90.00
_cell.angle_gamma   90.00
#
_symmetry.space_group_name_H-M   'P 1'
#
loop_
_entity.id
_entity.type
_entity.pdbx_description
1 polymer ?
#
loop_
_entity_poly.entity_id
_entity_poly.type
_entity_poly.pdbx_seq_one_letter_code
_entity_poly.pdbx_strand_id
1 'polypeptide(L)' 'MAKPNHKARPPKTERFVTIQEMWGTPKTDLKPEKIFPYMKIGGMWLISDACFVPGRKARIDIEPGRLIITQL' A
#
# COMPACT_ATOMS: atom_id res chain seq x y z
N MET A 1 -32.38 -11.51 -18.08
CA MET A 1 -32.55 -11.83 -16.64
C MET A 1 -31.21 -12.29 -16.07
N ALA A 2 -30.74 -11.70 -14.97
CA ALA A 2 -29.52 -12.15 -14.28
C ALA A 2 -29.77 -13.52 -13.62
N LYS A 3 -28.75 -14.40 -13.61
CA LYS A 3 -28.88 -15.77 -13.07
C LYS A 3 -29.06 -15.72 -11.53
N PRO A 4 -29.91 -16.59 -10.93
CA PRO A 4 -30.24 -16.57 -9.50
C PRO A 4 -29.05 -16.72 -8.53
N ASN A 5 -27.91 -17.24 -9.02
CA ASN A 5 -26.71 -17.52 -8.23
C ASN A 5 -25.54 -16.56 -8.50
N HIS A 6 -25.80 -15.35 -9.00
CA HIS A 6 -24.77 -14.31 -9.05
C HIS A 6 -24.53 -13.74 -7.65
N LYS A 7 -23.92 -14.53 -6.76
CA LYS A 7 -23.46 -14.01 -5.47
C LYS A 7 -22.31 -13.05 -5.73
N ALA A 8 -22.45 -11.82 -5.25
CA ALA A 8 -21.36 -10.86 -5.23
C ALA A 8 -20.16 -11.51 -4.52
N ARG A 9 -18.98 -11.41 -5.12
CA ARG A 9 -17.74 -11.90 -4.50
C ARG A 9 -17.57 -11.19 -3.15
N PRO A 10 -17.32 -11.91 -2.05
CA PRO A 10 -17.05 -11.25 -0.78
C PRO A 10 -15.85 -10.30 -0.92
N PRO A 11 -15.86 -9.14 -0.24
CA PRO A 11 -14.74 -8.21 -0.29
C PRO A 11 -13.45 -8.92 0.08
N LYS A 12 -12.40 -8.76 -0.73
CA LYS A 12 -11.06 -9.22 -0.34
C LYS A 12 -10.50 -8.19 0.64
N THR A 13 -10.64 -8.49 1.92
CA THR A 13 -10.22 -7.61 3.03
C THR A 13 -8.71 -7.64 3.27
N GLU A 14 -8.02 -8.69 2.82
CA GLU A 14 -6.58 -8.88 3.06
C GLU A 14 -5.76 -8.73 1.78
N ARG A 15 -4.62 -8.04 1.90
CA ARG A 15 -3.66 -7.78 0.84
C ARG A 15 -2.25 -7.94 1.40
N PHE A 16 -1.37 -8.57 0.64
CA PHE A 16 0.02 -8.78 1.01
C PHE A 16 0.92 -8.00 0.06
N VAL A 17 1.97 -7.40 0.62
CA VAL A 17 3.03 -6.72 -0.12
C VAL A 17 4.38 -7.22 0.38
N THR A 18 5.31 -7.43 -0.54
CA THR A 18 6.67 -7.79 -0.20
C THR A 18 7.46 -6.54 0.11
N ILE A 19 8.13 -6.52 1.26
CA ILE A 19 9.14 -5.51 1.59
C ILE A 19 10.35 -5.78 0.70
N GLN A 20 10.72 -4.77 -0.07
CA GLN A 20 11.86 -4.80 -0.98
C GLN A 20 12.97 -3.91 -0.45
N GLU A 21 14.17 -4.15 -0.96
CA GLU A 21 15.34 -3.34 -0.70
C GLU A 21 15.49 -2.29 -1.79
N MET A 22 15.69 -1.02 -1.40
CA MET A 22 16.03 0.06 -2.32
C MET A 22 17.36 0.68 -1.93
N TRP A 23 18.20 0.90 -2.95
CA TRP A 23 19.38 1.73 -2.79
C TRP A 23 18.94 3.17 -2.56
N GLY A 24 19.49 3.82 -1.52
CA GLY A 24 19.46 5.28 -1.40
C GLY A 24 19.74 5.89 -2.76
N THR A 25 18.90 6.78 -3.28
CA THR A 25 19.37 7.62 -4.40
C THR A 25 20.46 8.49 -3.81
N PRO A 26 21.72 8.37 -4.25
CA PRO A 26 22.78 9.21 -3.72
C PRO A 26 22.43 10.67 -3.99
N LYS A 27 22.47 11.53 -2.97
CA LYS A 27 22.45 12.99 -3.19
C LYS A 27 23.81 13.52 -3.64
N THR A 28 24.83 12.65 -3.68
CA THR A 28 26.24 12.93 -3.95
C THR A 28 26.87 11.73 -4.67
N ASP A 29 28.06 11.85 -5.26
CA ASP A 29 28.77 10.75 -5.95
C ASP A 29 29.23 9.60 -5.02
N LEU A 30 28.86 9.64 -3.74
CA LEU A 30 29.14 8.60 -2.77
C LEU A 30 28.05 7.53 -2.83
N LYS A 31 28.45 6.29 -3.13
CA LYS A 31 27.57 5.12 -3.06
C LYS A 31 26.88 5.11 -1.68
N PRO A 32 25.56 4.93 -1.58
CA PRO A 32 24.87 4.98 -0.31
C PRO A 32 25.33 3.81 0.53
N GLU A 33 25.81 4.07 1.76
CA GLU A 33 26.19 3.01 2.70
C GLU A 33 24.98 2.18 3.17
N LYS A 34 23.76 2.67 2.96
CA LYS A 34 22.54 2.09 3.53
C LYS A 34 21.52 1.76 2.44
N ILE A 35 21.18 0.48 2.37
CA ILE A 35 19.96 -0.03 1.74
C ILE A 35 18.82 0.27 2.71
N PHE A 36 17.69 0.78 2.20
CA PHE A 36 16.50 1.00 3.00
C PHE A 36 15.35 0.10 2.56
N PRO A 37 14.53 -0.40 3.51
CA PRO A 37 13.34 -1.17 3.16
C PRO A 37 12.30 -0.23 2.54
N TYR A 38 11.65 -0.69 1.49
CA TYR A 38 10.52 -0.01 0.88
C TYR A 38 9.44 -1.01 0.48
N MET A 39 8.20 -0.54 0.38
CA MET A 39 7.09 -1.31 -0.16
C MET A 39 6.21 -0.40 -1.00
N LYS A 40 5.60 -0.95 -2.06
CA LYS A 40 4.65 -0.24 -2.91
C LYS A 40 3.27 -0.87 -2.77
N ILE A 41 2.32 -0.09 -2.27
CA ILE A 41 0.91 -0.50 -2.17
C ILE A 41 0.18 0.08 -3.39
N GLY A 42 -0.42 -0.79 -4.21
CA GLY A 42 -1.13 -0.38 -5.41
C GLY A 42 -2.28 -1.32 -5.75
N GLY A 43 -3.34 -0.76 -6.32
CA GLY A 43 -4.50 -1.50 -6.82
C GLY A 43 -5.78 -0.70 -6.73
N MET A 44 -6.76 -1.01 -7.60
CA MET A 44 -8.05 -0.33 -7.63
C MET A 44 -8.81 -0.39 -6.30
N TRP A 45 -8.55 -1.42 -5.50
CA TRP A 45 -9.13 -1.60 -4.16
C TRP A 45 -8.76 -0.48 -3.17
N LEU A 46 -7.65 0.26 -3.40
CA LEU A 46 -7.34 1.44 -2.59
C LEU A 46 -8.42 2.51 -2.72
N ILE A 47 -9.03 2.64 -3.91
CA ILE A 47 -10.10 3.60 -4.18
C ILE A 47 -11.46 2.97 -3.90
N SER A 48 -11.73 1.78 -4.44
CA SER A 48 -13.07 1.18 -4.39
C SER A 48 -13.46 0.64 -3.02
N ASP A 49 -12.49 0.11 -2.27
CA ASP A 49 -12.74 -0.62 -1.03
C ASP A 49 -12.24 0.17 0.18
N ALA A 50 -11.05 0.77 0.08
CA ALA A 50 -10.42 1.54 1.16
C ALA A 50 -10.64 3.06 1.07
N CYS A 51 -11.32 3.53 0.01
CA CYS A 51 -11.73 4.92 -0.18
C CYS A 51 -10.60 5.97 -0.15
N PHE A 52 -9.36 5.60 -0.47
CA PHE A 52 -8.28 6.57 -0.67
C PHE A 52 -8.50 7.36 -1.96
N VAL A 53 -8.33 8.67 -1.88
CA VAL A 53 -8.48 9.58 -3.02
C VAL A 53 -7.10 10.00 -3.51
N PRO A 54 -6.76 9.79 -4.81
CA PRO A 54 -5.52 10.29 -5.39
C PRO A 54 -5.33 11.79 -5.12
N GLY A 55 -4.10 12.19 -4.80
CA GLY A 55 -3.75 13.57 -4.47
C GLY A 55 -4.07 14.00 -3.03
N ARG A 56 -4.73 13.16 -2.22
CA ARG A 56 -4.90 13.42 -0.78
C ARG A 56 -3.77 12.82 0.04
N LYS A 57 -3.52 13.42 1.20
CA LYS A 57 -2.56 12.88 2.18
C LYS A 57 -3.17 11.67 2.88
N ALA A 58 -2.30 10.75 3.27
CA ALA A 58 -2.63 9.67 4.19
C ALA A 58 -1.81 9.88 5.48
N ARG A 59 -2.39 9.47 6.62
CA ARG A 59 -1.67 9.34 7.88
C ARG A 59 -1.15 7.92 8.01
N ILE A 60 0.07 7.77 8.51
CA ILE A 60 0.67 6.49 8.83
C ILE A 60 1.03 6.52 10.32
N ASP A 61 0.31 5.75 11.12
CA ASP A 61 0.68 5.49 12.51
C ASP A 61 1.63 4.27 12.55
N ILE A 62 2.71 4.42 13.32
CA ILE A 62 3.79 3.44 13.43
C ILE A 62 3.74 2.81 14.81
N GLU A 63 3.58 1.49 14.84
CA GLU A 63 3.63 0.66 16.04
C GLU A 63 4.69 -0.45 15.84
N PRO A 64 5.26 -1.03 16.91
CA PRO A 64 6.14 -2.18 16.78
C PRO A 64 5.50 -3.31 15.97
N GLY A 65 6.07 -3.63 14.80
CA GLY A 65 5.56 -4.67 13.91
C GLY A 65 4.30 -4.32 13.11
N ARG A 66 3.81 -3.07 13.16
CA ARG A 66 2.54 -2.68 12.52
C ARG A 66 2.57 -1.25 11.96
N LEU A 67 1.99 -1.11 10.77
CA LEU A 67 1.69 0.20 10.16
C LEU A 67 0.19 0.31 9.97
N ILE A 68 -0.40 1.41 10.43
CA ILE A 68 -1.83 1.72 10.23
C ILE A 68 -1.92 2.92 9.30
N ILE A 69 -2.43 2.70 8.09
CA ILE A 69 -2.55 3.73 7.05
C ILE A 69 -4.01 4.18 6.99
N THR A 70 -4.26 5.46 7.23
CA THR A 70 -5.61 6.06 7.22
C THR A 70 -5.66 7.24 6.25
N GLN A 71 -6.80 7.41 5.58
CA GLN A 71 -7.03 8.61 4.77
C GLN A 71 -7.20 9.83 5.68
N LEU A 72 -6.73 11.00 5.23
CA LEU A 72 -6.95 12.30 5.86
C LEU A 72 -8.00 13.12 5.09
#